data_AF-A0A8B7E6D7-F1
#
_entry.id   AF-A0A8B7E6D7-F1
#
_cell.length_a   1.000
_cell.length_b   1.000
_cell.length_c   1.000
_cell.angle_alpha   90.00
_cell.angle_beta   90.00
_cell.angle_gamma   90.00
#
_symmetry.space_group_name_H-M   'P 1'
#
loop_
_entity.id
_entity.type
_entity.pdbx_description
1 polymer ?
#
loop_
_entity_poly.entity_id
_entity_poly.type
_entity_poly.pdbx_seq_one_letter_code
_entity_poly.pdbx_strand_id
1 'polypeptide(L)'
;NGVLKFTLNATDENLHLVLLTDREWYNVKNNTCEEVKAITHHDVALNSATKVYHFHPTQKKSPQYLNLCYVRCNSSTDIAYNIELMNQFYVDGQYSHFDYGESDLPSFNQFFLIAYLVVFAMYGNRLYAIVKKGGPMHMVRALRMLTTAQILRLTSFFFMLIHYYR
;
A
#
# COMPACT_ATOMS: atom_id res chain seq x y z
N ASN A 1 10.35 -9.37 1.92
CA ASN A 1 10.04 -10.38 2.94
C ASN A 1 8.61 -10.16 3.38
N GLY A 2 7.79 -11.20 3.32
CA GLY A 2 6.40 -11.15 3.76
C GLY A 2 6.18 -12.11 4.93
N VAL A 3 5.15 -11.83 5.72
CA VAL A 3 4.73 -12.70 6.81
C VAL A 3 3.27 -13.05 6.59
N LEU A 4 2.99 -14.34 6.57
CA LEU A 4 1.65 -14.88 6.50
C LEU A 4 1.28 -15.42 7.87
N LYS A 5 0.29 -14.83 8.52
CA LYS A 5 -0.26 -15.33 9.77
C LYS A 5 -1.64 -15.90 9.48
N PHE A 6 -1.90 -17.12 9.93
CA PHE A 6 -3.22 -17.73 9.78
C PHE A 6 -3.72 -18.26 11.12
N THR A 7 -5.03 -18.15 11.32
CA THR A 7 -5.76 -18.66 12.48
C THR A 7 -6.89 -19.55 11.99
N LEU A 8 -6.96 -20.80 12.48
CA LEU A 8 -7.91 -21.82 12.07
C LEU A 8 -8.75 -22.25 13.25
N ASN A 9 -10.05 -22.49 13.01
CA ASN A 9 -10.92 -23.08 14.02
C ASN A 9 -10.80 -24.62 14.07
N ALA A 10 -10.39 -25.24 12.97
CA ALA A 10 -10.17 -26.68 12.86
C ALA A 10 -8.91 -26.94 12.03
N THR A 11 -8.17 -27.99 12.38
CA THR A 11 -6.91 -28.38 11.70
C THR A 11 -7.13 -29.67 10.94
N ASP A 12 -6.65 -29.71 9.69
CA ASP A 12 -6.68 -30.91 8.85
C ASP A 12 -5.32 -31.02 8.15
N GLU A 13 -4.72 -32.20 8.20
CA GLU A 13 -3.42 -32.49 7.59
C GLU A 13 -3.47 -32.45 6.05
N ASN A 14 -4.65 -32.63 5.47
CA ASN A 14 -4.86 -32.59 4.01
C ASN A 14 -5.08 -31.18 3.46
N LEU A 15 -5.07 -30.18 4.35
CA LEU A 15 -5.32 -28.79 4.05
C LEU A 15 -4.00 -28.05 3.88
N HIS A 16 -3.79 -27.48 2.71
CA HIS A 16 -2.57 -26.75 2.40
C HIS A 16 -2.91 -25.35 1.89
N LEU A 17 -2.14 -24.40 2.40
CA LEU A 17 -2.14 -23.03 1.91
C LEU A 17 -0.90 -22.84 1.05
N VAL A 18 -1.14 -22.33 -0.15
CA VAL A 18 -0.17 -22.34 -1.22
C VAL A 18 -0.04 -20.92 -1.78
N LEU A 19 1.19 -20.43 -1.87
CA LEU A 19 1.49 -19.13 -2.49
C LEU A 19 1.96 -19.36 -3.93
N LEU A 20 1.26 -18.76 -4.87
CA LEU A 20 1.49 -18.90 -6.31
C LEU A 20 1.88 -17.56 -6.91
N THR A 21 2.77 -17.58 -7.88
CA THR A 21 2.99 -16.44 -8.78
C THR A 21 1.89 -16.38 -9.84
N ASP A 22 1.71 -15.23 -10.51
CA ASP A 22 0.73 -15.10 -11.60
C ASP A 22 0.86 -16.16 -12.70
N ARG A 23 2.09 -16.60 -12.99
CA ARG A 23 2.34 -17.63 -14.01
C ARG A 23 1.83 -19.00 -13.55
N GLU A 24 2.05 -19.32 -12.29
CA GLU A 24 1.63 -20.61 -11.72
C GLU A 24 0.11 -20.62 -11.49
N TRP A 25 -0.48 -19.48 -11.13
CA TRP A 25 -1.93 -19.32 -10.93
C TRP A 25 -2.73 -19.76 -12.16
N TYR A 26 -2.28 -19.40 -13.36
CA TYR A 26 -2.95 -19.80 -14.60
C TYR A 26 -3.00 -21.33 -14.78
N ASN A 27 -2.00 -22.04 -14.27
CA ASN A 27 -1.87 -23.49 -14.41
C ASN A 27 -2.67 -24.28 -13.35
N VAL A 28 -3.18 -23.63 -12.30
CA VAL A 28 -3.91 -24.30 -11.21
C VAL A 28 -5.20 -24.96 -11.70
N LYS A 29 -5.93 -24.33 -12.64
CA LYS A 29 -7.24 -24.83 -13.09
C LYS A 29 -7.19 -26.17 -13.83
N ASN A 30 -6.06 -26.46 -14.47
CA ASN A 30 -5.92 -27.64 -15.32
C ASN A 30 -5.19 -28.80 -14.63
N ASN A 31 -4.64 -28.55 -13.45
CA ASN A 31 -3.76 -29.48 -12.75
C ASN A 31 -4.49 -30.11 -11.57
N THR A 32 -4.05 -31.32 -11.21
CA THR A 32 -4.54 -32.03 -10.03
C THR A 32 -3.99 -31.40 -8.74
N CYS A 33 -4.66 -31.68 -7.62
CA CYS A 33 -4.31 -31.15 -6.30
C CYS A 33 -2.84 -31.42 -5.92
N GLU A 34 -2.32 -32.60 -6.26
CA GLU A 34 -0.93 -33.00 -6.00
C GLU A 34 0.07 -32.27 -6.89
N GLU A 35 -0.26 -32.07 -8.16
CA GLU A 35 0.56 -31.30 -9.09
C GLU A 35 0.65 -29.83 -8.68
N VAL A 36 -0.45 -29.26 -8.19
CA VAL A 36 -0.45 -27.89 -7.66
C VAL A 36 0.49 -27.77 -6.46
N LYS A 37 0.48 -28.73 -5.53
CA LYS A 37 1.43 -28.78 -4.41
C LYS A 37 2.88 -28.86 -4.89
N ALA A 38 3.15 -29.66 -5.92
CA ALA A 38 4.50 -29.87 -6.44
C ALA A 38 5.07 -28.65 -7.19
N ILE A 39 4.21 -27.86 -7.84
CA ILE A 39 4.62 -26.68 -8.62
C ILE A 39 5.02 -25.52 -7.72
N THR A 40 4.53 -25.49 -6.48
CA THR A 40 4.64 -24.32 -5.63
C THR A 40 5.90 -24.28 -4.77
N HIS A 41 6.54 -23.12 -4.76
CA HIS A 41 7.74 -22.89 -3.96
C HIS A 41 7.47 -22.71 -2.45
N HIS A 42 6.23 -22.37 -2.08
CA HIS A 42 5.83 -22.11 -0.71
C HIS A 42 4.53 -22.85 -0.40
N ASP A 43 4.69 -24.06 0.13
CA ASP A 43 3.65 -24.92 0.69
C ASP A 43 3.60 -24.71 2.22
N VAL A 44 2.39 -24.51 2.75
CA VAL A 44 2.16 -24.41 4.19
C VAL A 44 1.02 -25.34 4.57
N ALA A 45 1.35 -26.47 5.20
CA ALA A 45 0.36 -27.37 5.80
C ALA A 45 -0.33 -26.68 7.00
N LEU A 46 -1.67 -26.78 7.03
CA LEU A 46 -2.55 -26.15 8.03
C LEU A 46 -2.85 -27.12 9.19
N ASN A 47 -1.78 -27.66 9.78
CA ASN A 47 -1.85 -28.64 10.88
C ASN A 47 -1.95 -28.03 12.29
N SER A 48 -1.97 -26.69 12.39
CA SER A 48 -1.92 -25.96 13.65
C SER A 48 -2.93 -24.81 13.66
N ALA A 49 -3.57 -24.59 14.80
CA ALA A 49 -4.63 -23.58 14.95
C ALA A 49 -4.15 -22.14 14.73
N THR A 50 -2.87 -21.85 14.99
CA THR A 50 -2.27 -20.56 14.66
C THR A 50 -0.81 -20.74 14.32
N LYS A 51 -0.39 -20.21 13.17
CA LYS A 51 1.02 -20.24 12.77
C LYS A 51 1.37 -18.99 11.98
N VAL A 52 2.62 -18.57 12.16
CA VAL A 52 3.25 -17.47 11.43
C VAL A 52 4.27 -18.08 10.49
N TYR A 53 4.09 -17.85 9.19
CA TYR A 53 4.98 -18.30 8.14
C TYR A 53 5.70 -17.10 7.52
N HIS A 54 7.02 -17.12 7.60
CA HIS A 54 7.87 -16.11 6.99
C HIS A 54 8.26 -16.59 5.59
N PHE A 55 7.97 -15.79 4.57
CA PHE A 55 8.39 -16.09 3.20
C PHE A 55 9.21 -14.97 2.62
N HIS A 56 10.20 -15.35 1.82
CA HIS A 56 11.04 -14.40 1.10
C HIS A 56 10.62 -14.42 -0.36
N PRO A 57 9.88 -13.40 -0.85
CA PRO A 57 9.54 -13.33 -2.26
C PRO A 57 10.85 -13.31 -3.06
N THR A 58 10.94 -14.17 -4.08
CA THR A 58 12.14 -14.26 -4.92
C THR A 58 12.48 -12.87 -5.48
N GLN A 59 13.72 -12.41 -5.24
CA GLN A 59 14.20 -11.11 -5.72
C GLN A 59 14.26 -11.10 -7.25
N LYS A 60 13.14 -10.85 -7.94
CA LYS A 60 13.16 -10.43 -9.35
C LYS A 60 12.97 -8.93 -9.43
N LYS A 61 13.58 -8.31 -10.42
CA LYS A 61 13.64 -6.86 -10.66
C LYS A 61 12.28 -6.20 -11.00
N SER A 62 11.17 -6.94 -10.97
CA SER A 62 9.84 -6.47 -11.37
C SER A 62 8.83 -6.69 -10.25
N PRO A 63 7.79 -5.84 -10.12
CA PRO A 63 6.68 -6.12 -9.22
C PRO A 63 6.07 -7.48 -9.57
N GLN A 64 5.89 -8.33 -8.56
CA GLN A 64 5.23 -9.63 -8.68
C GLN A 64 3.94 -9.58 -7.88
N TYR A 65 2.85 -10.04 -8.49
CA TYR A 65 1.65 -10.37 -7.75
C TYR A 65 1.77 -11.82 -7.27
N LEU A 66 1.43 -12.03 -6.00
CA LEU A 66 1.31 -13.35 -5.40
C LEU A 66 -0.17 -13.63 -5.17
N ASN A 67 -0.63 -14.75 -5.71
CA ASN A 67 -1.96 -15.26 -5.51
C ASN A 67 -1.92 -16.29 -4.38
N LEU A 68 -2.81 -16.11 -3.41
CA LEU A 68 -2.98 -17.05 -2.32
C LEU A 68 -4.04 -18.07 -2.71
N CYS A 69 -3.69 -19.36 -2.72
CA CYS A 69 -4.62 -20.43 -3.01
C CYS A 69 -4.76 -21.36 -1.82
N TYR A 70 -6.00 -21.75 -1.55
CA TYR A 70 -6.34 -22.78 -0.60
C TYR A 70 -6.58 -24.07 -1.35
N VAL A 71 -5.78 -25.09 -1.05
CA VAL A 71 -5.77 -26.38 -1.74
C VAL A 71 -6.22 -27.46 -0.76
N ARG A 72 -7.32 -28.13 -1.10
CA ARG A 72 -7.93 -29.20 -0.31
C ARG A 72 -7.90 -30.49 -1.14
N CYS A 73 -7.05 -31.44 -0.76
CA CYS A 73 -7.04 -32.75 -1.39
C CYS A 73 -7.88 -33.72 -0.54
N ASN A 74 -9.07 -34.10 -1.00
CA ASN A 74 -9.86 -35.20 -0.44
C ASN A 74 -10.37 -35.02 1.02
N SER A 75 -10.83 -33.82 1.39
CA SER A 75 -11.49 -33.58 2.69
C SER A 75 -12.91 -33.03 2.47
N SER A 76 -13.88 -33.46 3.29
CA SER A 76 -15.29 -33.07 3.23
C SER A 76 -15.70 -32.05 4.30
N THR A 77 -14.75 -31.59 5.13
CA THR A 77 -15.03 -30.70 6.25
C THR A 77 -14.76 -29.24 5.88
N ASP A 78 -15.74 -28.38 6.10
CA ASP A 78 -15.57 -26.94 5.98
C ASP A 78 -14.90 -26.36 7.22
N ILE A 79 -13.85 -25.58 6.98
CA ILE A 79 -12.99 -25.03 8.02
C ILE A 79 -13.04 -23.51 7.90
N ALA A 80 -13.44 -22.86 8.99
CA ALA A 80 -13.35 -21.42 9.11
C ALA A 80 -11.89 -21.03 9.36
N TYR A 81 -11.38 -20.12 8.54
CA TYR A 81 -10.02 -19.59 8.63
C TYR A 81 -10.03 -18.06 8.59
N ASN A 82 -9.09 -17.46 9.30
CA ASN A 82 -8.71 -16.07 9.13
C ASN A 82 -7.25 -16.02 8.67
N ILE A 83 -6.99 -15.35 7.54
CA ILE A 83 -5.66 -15.23 6.97
C ILE A 83 -5.28 -13.74 6.94
N GLU A 84 -4.20 -13.42 7.61
CA GLU A 84 -3.60 -12.09 7.68
C GLU A 84 -2.28 -12.12 6.88
N LEU A 85 -2.25 -11.39 5.77
CA LEU A 85 -1.03 -11.18 5.01
C LEU A 85 -0.39 -9.86 5.45
N MET A 86 0.75 -9.96 6.13
CA MET A 86 1.44 -8.83 6.74
C MET A 86 2.78 -8.59 6.02
N ASN A 87 3.16 -7.32 5.89
CA ASN A 87 4.54 -6.98 5.56
C ASN A 87 5.44 -7.35 6.76
N GLN A 88 6.68 -7.79 6.53
CA GLN A 88 7.65 -8.04 7.62
C GLN A 88 7.72 -6.86 8.59
N PHE A 89 7.68 -5.64 8.06
CA PHE A 89 7.78 -4.41 8.85
C PHE A 89 6.53 -4.08 9.68
N TYR A 90 5.41 -4.76 9.43
CA TYR A 90 4.16 -4.62 10.20
C TYR A 90 4.13 -5.55 11.41
N VAL A 91 4.80 -6.71 11.35
CA VAL A 91 4.83 -7.69 12.45
C VAL A 91 5.63 -7.19 13.66
N ASP A 92 6.69 -6.42 13.42
CA ASP A 92 7.52 -5.81 14.47
C ASP A 92 6.93 -4.49 15.00
N GLY A 93 5.72 -4.10 14.56
CA GLY A 93 4.98 -2.94 15.08
C GLY A 93 5.62 -1.57 14.84
N GLN A 94 6.66 -1.47 14.01
CA GLN A 94 7.46 -0.25 13.89
C GLN A 94 7.31 0.53 12.59
N TYR A 95 6.84 -0.07 11.49
CA TYR A 95 6.71 0.66 10.23
C TYR A 95 5.50 0.21 9.41
N SER A 96 4.33 0.75 9.73
CA SER A 96 3.23 0.89 8.78
C SER A 96 3.57 2.05 7.83
N HIS A 97 4.43 1.81 6.83
CA HIS A 97 4.81 2.88 5.89
C HIS A 97 3.66 3.27 4.94
N PHE A 98 2.56 2.49 4.93
CA PHE A 98 1.37 2.76 4.11
C PHE A 98 0.11 2.20 4.79
N ASP A 99 -0.15 2.56 6.04
CA ASP A 99 -1.53 2.46 6.50
C ASP A 99 -2.35 3.49 5.74
N TYR A 100 -3.26 3.00 4.90
CA TYR A 100 -4.26 3.81 4.21
C TYR A 100 -5.17 4.57 5.20
N GLY A 101 -5.07 4.30 6.51
CA GLY A 101 -5.78 4.99 7.59
C GLY A 101 -5.03 6.14 8.28
N GLU A 102 -3.70 6.22 8.20
CA GLU A 102 -2.93 7.31 8.84
C GLU A 102 -2.46 8.32 7.80
N SER A 103 -3.45 8.98 7.23
CA SER A 103 -3.25 10.22 6.49
C SER A 103 -2.90 11.34 7.47
N ASP A 104 -1.66 11.37 7.96
CA ASP A 104 -1.12 12.52 8.72
C ASP A 104 -0.18 13.41 7.88
N LEU A 105 0.05 13.02 6.62
CA LEU A 105 0.63 13.89 5.60
C LEU A 105 -0.26 15.13 5.25
N PRO A 106 -1.61 15.05 5.27
CA PRO A 106 -2.47 16.21 5.08
C PRO A 106 -2.39 17.21 6.23
N SER A 107 -2.26 16.78 7.48
CA SER A 107 -2.30 17.68 8.65
C SER A 107 -1.06 18.58 8.68
N PHE A 108 0.12 18.02 8.42
CA PHE A 108 1.36 18.78 8.26
C PHE A 108 1.26 19.77 7.10
N ASN A 109 0.77 19.33 5.94
CA ASN A 109 0.63 20.20 4.77
C ASN A 109 -0.44 21.30 4.96
N GLN A 110 -1.50 21.02 5.72
CA GLN A 110 -2.55 21.98 6.07
C GLN A 110 -2.00 23.12 6.93
N PHE A 111 -1.09 22.83 7.86
CA PHE A 111 -0.41 23.86 8.64
C PHE A 111 0.38 24.83 7.75
N PHE A 112 1.18 24.32 6.80
CA PHE A 112 1.91 25.19 5.85
C PHE A 112 0.97 25.99 4.95
N LEU A 113 -0.15 25.41 4.55
CA LEU A 113 -1.14 26.10 3.72
C LEU A 113 -1.77 27.27 4.49
N ILE A 114 -2.17 27.07 5.75
CA ILE A 114 -2.73 28.12 6.61
C ILE A 114 -1.67 29.19 6.91
N ALA A 115 -0.45 28.79 7.30
CA ALA A 115 0.65 29.72 7.57
C ALA A 115 0.97 30.58 6.34
N TYR A 116 0.98 29.99 5.14
CA TYR A 116 1.19 30.71 3.89
C TYR A 116 0.03 31.66 3.57
N LEU A 117 -1.22 31.26 3.82
CA LEU A 117 -2.41 32.10 3.61
C LEU A 117 -2.39 33.34 4.51
N VAL A 118 -1.97 33.17 5.78
CA VAL A 118 -1.79 34.26 6.74
C VAL A 118 -0.68 35.22 6.30
N VAL A 119 0.49 34.70 5.91
CA VAL A 119 1.59 35.51 5.37
C VAL A 119 1.17 36.23 4.08
N PHE A 120 0.44 35.56 3.19
CA PHE A 120 -0.09 36.15 1.97
C PHE A 120 -1.13 37.23 2.26
N ALA A 121 -2.00 37.06 3.25
CA ALA A 121 -2.98 38.09 3.62
C ALA A 121 -2.31 39.34 4.21
N MET A 122 -1.26 39.16 5.03
CA MET A 122 -0.52 40.29 5.62
C MET A 122 0.35 41.04 4.60
N TYR A 123 1.04 40.32 3.72
CA TYR A 123 2.03 40.90 2.81
C TYR A 123 1.56 41.02 1.35
N GLY A 124 0.41 40.44 1.00
CA GLY A 124 -0.08 40.32 -0.37
C GLY A 124 -0.24 41.65 -1.08
N ASN A 125 -0.81 42.65 -0.40
CA ASN A 125 -0.96 44.00 -0.95
C ASN A 125 0.39 44.69 -1.22
N ARG A 126 1.37 44.48 -0.32
CA ARG A 126 2.73 45.03 -0.49
C ARG A 126 3.47 44.30 -1.61
N LEU A 127 3.35 42.99 -1.70
CA LEU A 127 3.94 42.15 -2.74
C LEU A 127 3.34 42.48 -4.11
N TYR A 128 2.03 42.66 -4.20
CA TYR A 128 1.35 43.05 -5.43
C TYR A 128 1.83 44.43 -5.93
N ALA A 129 2.00 45.39 -5.02
CA ALA A 129 2.54 46.70 -5.35
C ALA A 129 4.00 46.62 -5.86
N ILE A 130 4.83 45.74 -5.28
CA ILE A 130 6.22 45.52 -5.71
C ILE A 130 6.28 44.85 -7.09
N VAL A 131 5.41 43.87 -7.36
CA VAL A 131 5.32 43.21 -8.67
C VAL A 131 4.86 44.20 -9.74
N LYS A 132 3.85 45.03 -9.45
CA LYS A 132 3.32 46.03 -10.38
C LYS A 132 4.35 47.13 -10.69
N LYS A 133 5.22 47.46 -9.74
CA LYS A 133 6.27 48.47 -9.89
C LYS A 133 7.60 47.92 -10.42
N GLY A 134 7.69 46.62 -10.74
CA GLY A 134 8.92 46.03 -11.27
C GLY A 134 10.07 46.01 -10.25
N GLY A 135 9.79 45.61 -9.00
CA GLY A 135 10.81 45.44 -7.96
C GLY A 135 11.92 44.44 -8.32
N PRO A 136 12.90 44.22 -7.42
CA PRO A 136 14.10 43.44 -7.70
C PRO A 136 13.77 42.09 -8.34
N MET A 137 14.31 41.83 -9.55
CA MET A 137 13.90 40.72 -10.42
C MET A 137 13.87 39.34 -9.73
N HIS A 138 14.67 39.14 -8.68
CA HIS A 138 14.74 37.91 -7.91
C HIS A 138 13.48 37.66 -7.05
N MET A 139 12.90 38.68 -6.42
CA MET A 139 11.67 38.50 -5.61
C MET A 139 10.45 38.23 -6.50
N VAL A 140 10.34 38.91 -7.64
CA VAL A 140 9.19 38.77 -8.54
C VAL A 140 9.11 37.36 -9.13
N ARG A 141 10.25 36.79 -9.55
CA ARG A 141 10.28 35.41 -10.06
C ARG A 141 10.05 34.36 -8.96
N ALA A 142 10.64 34.55 -7.78
CA ALA A 142 10.42 33.64 -6.65
C ALA A 142 8.94 33.57 -6.27
N LEU A 143 8.26 34.72 -6.20
CA LEU A 143 6.82 34.76 -5.94
C LEU A 143 6.03 34.07 -7.03
N ARG A 144 6.33 34.32 -8.31
CA ARG A 144 5.62 33.66 -9.42
C ARG A 144 5.77 32.14 -9.37
N MET A 145 7.00 31.65 -9.17
CA MET A 145 7.28 30.21 -9.08
C MET A 145 6.55 29.57 -7.89
N LEU A 146 6.54 30.25 -6.75
CA LEU A 146 5.85 29.79 -5.56
C LEU A 146 4.33 29.77 -5.77
N THR A 147 3.74 30.81 -6.35
CA THR A 147 2.30 30.85 -6.64
C THR A 147 1.90 29.76 -7.64
N THR A 148 2.69 29.51 -8.69
CA THR A 148 2.42 28.42 -9.63
C THR A 148 2.55 27.05 -8.99
N ALA A 149 3.54 26.84 -8.11
CA ALA A 149 3.68 25.59 -7.37
C ALA A 149 2.48 25.33 -6.46
N GLN A 150 1.91 26.37 -5.84
CA GLN A 150 0.72 26.23 -5.00
C GLN A 150 -0.54 25.91 -5.80
N ILE A 151 -0.71 26.53 -6.98
CA ILE A 151 -1.82 26.20 -7.89
C ILE A 151 -1.72 24.72 -8.30
N LEU A 152 -0.52 24.26 -8.66
CA LEU A 152 -0.30 22.86 -9.06
C LEU A 152 -0.59 21.88 -7.90
N ARG A 153 -0.28 22.27 -6.67
CA ARG A 153 -0.57 21.46 -5.48
C ARG A 153 -2.06 21.41 -5.18
N LEU A 154 -2.76 22.54 -5.28
CA LEU A 154 -4.22 22.59 -5.11
C LEU A 154 -4.92 21.72 -6.15
N THR A 155 -4.55 21.82 -7.43
CA THR A 155 -5.16 21.00 -8.48
C THR A 155 -4.92 19.51 -8.24
N SER A 156 -3.70 19.12 -7.86
CA SER A 156 -3.39 17.73 -7.47
C SER A 156 -4.26 17.25 -6.31
N PHE A 157 -4.48 18.08 -5.29
CA PHE A 157 -5.36 17.76 -4.16
C PHE A 157 -6.82 17.59 -4.61
N PHE A 158 -7.32 18.45 -5.51
CA PHE A 158 -8.66 18.31 -6.08
C PHE A 158 -8.84 17.00 -6.86
N PHE A 159 -7.85 16.63 -7.70
CA PHE A 159 -7.91 15.35 -8.41
C PHE A 159 -7.91 14.16 -7.46
N MET A 160 -7.10 14.23 -6.40
CA MET A 160 -7.07 13.20 -5.37
C MET A 160 -8.42 13.10 -4.64
N LEU A 161 -9.06 14.22 -4.30
CA LEU A 161 -10.40 14.23 -3.70
C LEU A 161 -11.45 13.62 -4.64
N ILE A 162 -11.44 13.99 -5.92
CA ILE A 162 -12.36 13.42 -6.91
C ILE A 162 -12.16 11.91 -7.03
N HIS A 163 -10.92 11.42 -7.01
CA HIS A 163 -10.63 10.00 -7.03
C HIS A 163 -11.09 9.29 -5.74
N TYR A 164 -10.96 9.93 -4.59
CA TYR A 164 -11.37 9.37 -3.31
C TYR A 164 -12.90 9.28 -3.15
N TYR A 165 -13.64 10.28 -3.65
CA TYR A 165 -15.11 10.33 -3.57
C TYR A 165 -15.82 9.54 -4.68
N ARG A 166 -15.09 8.93 -5.61
CA ARG A 166 -15.61 8.11 -6.70
C ARG A 166 -15.40 6.64 -6.42
#